data_AF-A0A947IZ18-F1
#
_entry.id   AF-A0A947IZ18-F1
#
_cell.length_a   1.000
_cell.length_b   1.000
_cell.length_c   1.000
_cell.angle_alpha   90.00
_cell.angle_beta   90.00
_cell.angle_gamma   90.00
#
_symmetry.space_group_name_H-M   'P 1'
#
loop_
_entity.id
_entity.type
_entity.pdbx_description
1 polymer ?
#
loop_
_entity_poly.entity_id
_entity_poly.type
_entity_poly.pdbx_seq_one_letter_code
_entity_poly.pdbx_strand_id
1 'polypeptide(L)' 'MDIKSRILKILEERKRIVLSNNDTVPASVLIPIFLKDGKEYILYTKRSEAVNTHKGQISFPGGVRD' A
#
# COMPACT_ATOMS: atom_id res chain seq x y z
N MET A 1 14.64 13.34 -13.27
CA MET A 1 13.27 13.41 -12.74
C MET A 1 13.28 12.73 -11.39
N ASP A 2 12.90 13.44 -10.33
CA ASP A 2 12.83 12.87 -8.98
C ASP A 2 11.73 11.79 -8.89
N ILE A 3 11.77 10.96 -7.84
CA ILE A 3 10.86 9.83 -7.70
C ILE A 3 9.38 10.25 -7.64
N LYS A 4 9.06 11.39 -7.01
CA LYS A 4 7.67 11.88 -6.95
C LYS A 4 7.17 12.16 -8.36
N SER A 5 7.95 12.89 -9.15
CA SER A 5 7.61 13.20 -10.54
C SER A 5 7.46 11.95 -11.42
N ARG A 6 8.31 10.93 -11.22
CA ARG A 6 8.20 9.63 -11.92
C ARG A 6 6.91 8.88 -11.56
N ILE A 7 6.56 8.84 -10.27
CA ILE A 7 5.35 8.18 -9.78
C ILE A 7 4.10 8.86 -10.34
N LEU A 8 4.04 10.19 -10.28
CA LEU A 8 2.89 10.94 -10.80
C LEU A 8 2.65 10.64 -12.28
N LYS A 9 3.71 10.66 -13.11
CA LYS A 9 3.61 10.31 -14.52
C LYS A 9 3.06 8.90 -14.75
N ILE A 10 3.53 7.90 -14.00
CA ILE A 10 3.05 6.52 -14.11
C ILE A 10 1.58 6.42 -13.69
N LEU A 11 1.18 7.14 -12.65
CA LEU A 11 -0.19 7.11 -12.13
C LEU A 11 -1.19 7.85 -13.04
N GLU A 12 -0.76 8.91 -13.74
CA GLU A 12 -1.58 9.61 -14.75
C GLU A 12 -2.03 8.68 -15.89
N GLU A 13 -1.14 7.80 -16.33
CA GLU A 13 -1.42 6.85 -17.42
C GLU A 13 -2.13 5.58 -16.93
N ARG A 14 -2.21 5.36 -15.61
CA ARG A 14 -2.78 4.15 -15.03
C ARG A 14 -4.30 4.18 -15.09
N LYS A 15 -4.89 3.29 -15.89
CA LYS A 15 -6.33 3.04 -15.86
C LYS A 15 -6.73 2.35 -14.55
N ARG A 16 -7.59 3.00 -13.76
CA ARG A 16 -8.18 2.40 -12.55
C ARG A 16 -8.99 1.17 -12.95
N ILE A 17 -8.66 0.02 -12.36
CA ILE A 17 -9.47 -1.19 -12.45
C ILE A 17 -10.53 -1.10 -11.36
N VAL A 18 -11.80 -1.14 -11.75
CA VAL A 18 -12.94 -1.23 -10.84
C VAL A 18 -13.47 -2.65 -10.93
N LEU A 19 -13.49 -3.36 -9.80
CA LEU A 19 -14.02 -4.70 -9.71
C LEU A 19 -15.56 -4.62 -9.61
N SER A 20 -16.26 -5.50 -10.32
CA SER A 20 -17.73 -5.49 -10.43
C SER A 20 -18.46 -6.17 -9.26
N ASN A 21 -17.77 -6.98 -8.46
CA ASN A 21 -18.39 -7.81 -7.42
C ASN A 21 -18.29 -7.16 -6.04
N ASN A 22 -19.44 -7.01 -5.37
CA ASN A 22 -19.53 -6.49 -4.01
C ASN A 22 -19.48 -7.58 -2.92
N ASP A 23 -19.28 -8.85 -3.28
CA ASP A 23 -19.25 -9.97 -2.31
C ASP A 23 -17.94 -10.03 -1.50
N THR A 24 -17.11 -8.99 -1.56
CA THR A 24 -15.83 -8.91 -0.84
C THR A 24 -15.91 -7.89 0.27
N VAL A 25 -15.17 -8.14 1.36
CA VAL A 25 -15.00 -7.15 2.42
C VAL A 25 -14.12 -6.02 1.88
N PRO A 26 -14.59 -4.77 1.81
CA PRO A 26 -13.79 -3.67 1.31
C PRO A 26 -12.60 -3.43 2.23
N ALA A 27 -11.41 -3.29 1.63
CA ALA A 27 -10.18 -3.00 2.35
C ALA A 27 -9.27 -2.13 1.49
N SER A 28 -8.33 -1.44 2.13
CA SER A 28 -7.32 -0.65 1.44
C SER A 28 -5.99 -0.71 2.17
N VAL A 29 -4.93 -0.49 1.40
CA VAL A 29 -3.57 -0.35 1.92
C VAL A 29 -2.95 0.93 1.40
N LEU A 30 -2.08 1.52 2.20
CA LEU A 30 -1.17 2.58 1.82
C LEU A 30 0.16 1.94 1.38
N ILE A 31 0.75 2.43 0.29
CA ILE A 31 2.11 2.06 -0.14
C ILE A 31 3.00 3.29 0.07
N PRO A 32 3.67 3.45 1.22
CA PRO A 32 4.47 4.63 1.50
C PRO A 32 5.82 4.52 0.80
N ILE A 33 6.11 5.47 -0.08
CA ILE A 33 7.39 5.61 -0.77
C ILE A 33 8.06 6.87 -0.25
N PHE A 34 9.30 6.76 0.25
CA PHE A 34 10.01 7.89 0.84
C PHE A 34 11.50 7.87 0.51
N LEU A 35 12.12 9.04 0.62
CA LEU A 35 13.56 9.22 0.48
C LEU A 35 14.20 9.31 1.86
N LYS A 36 15.28 8.56 2.06
CA LYS A 36 16.12 8.63 3.26
C LYS A 36 17.57 8.46 2.85
N ASP A 37 18.47 9.32 3.33
CA ASP A 37 19.90 9.24 3.04
C ASP A 37 20.23 9.11 1.54
N GLY A 38 19.49 9.85 0.70
CA GLY A 38 19.64 9.86 -0.75
C GLY A 38 19.15 8.59 -1.47
N LYS A 39 18.49 7.67 -0.78
CA LYS A 39 17.97 6.41 -1.33
C LYS A 39 16.45 6.32 -1.21
N GLU A 40 15.84 5.59 -2.13
CA GLU A 40 14.40 5.35 -2.22
C GLU A 40 14.03 4.12 -1.36
N TYR A 41 12.98 4.23 -0.55
CA TYR A 41 12.51 3.17 0.34
C TYR A 41 11.00 2.99 0.25
N ILE A 42 10.56 1.76 0.56
CA ILE A 42 9.17 1.40 0.77
C ILE A 42 9.00 0.96 2.23
N LEU A 43 7.96 1.45 2.88
CA LEU A 43 7.64 1.07 4.26
C LEU A 43 6.74 -0.18 4.29
N TYR A 44 7.13 -1.12 5.14
CA TYR A 44 6.30 -2.26 5.53
C TYR A 44 6.06 -2.27 7.04
N THR A 45 5.00 -2.94 7.46
CA THR A 45 4.71 -3.23 8.87
C THR A 45 4.86 -4.73 9.12
N LYS A 46 5.37 -5.09 10.29
CA LYS A 46 5.24 -6.44 10.81
C LYS A 46 4.04 -6.46 11.75
N ARG A 47 3.02 -7.27 11.43
CA ARG A 47 1.84 -7.38 12.29
C ARG A 47 2.24 -7.95 13.64
N SER A 48 1.67 -7.41 14.72
CA SER A 48 1.96 -7.89 16.07
C SER A 48 1.52 -9.35 16.24
N GLU A 49 2.07 -10.05 17.22
CA GLU A 49 1.60 -11.41 17.55
C GLU A 49 0.20 -11.42 18.20
N ALA A 50 -0.29 -10.24 18.61
CA ALA A 50 -1.55 -10.06 19.29
C ALA A 50 -2.76 -9.95 18.35
N VAL A 51 -2.59 -9.80 17.03
CA VAL A 51 -3.74 -9.69 16.11
C VAL A 51 -4.38 -11.04 15.80
N ASN A 52 -5.70 -11.09 15.59
CA ASN A 52 -6.42 -12.36 15.38
C ASN A 52 -6.04 -13.10 14.08
N THR A 53 -5.57 -12.39 13.05
CA THR A 53 -5.20 -12.96 11.75
C THR A 53 -3.87 -12.41 11.23
N HIS A 54 -3.15 -13.24 10.47
CA HIS A 54 -1.87 -12.91 9.81
C HIS A 54 -0.77 -12.43 10.78
N LYS A 55 -0.71 -13.02 11.99
CA LYS A 55 0.29 -12.72 13.02
C LYS A 55 1.72 -12.82 12.47
N GLY A 56 2.57 -11.87 12.84
CA GLY A 56 3.99 -11.87 12.48
C GLY A 56 4.30 -11.63 11.00
N GLN A 57 3.28 -11.53 10.12
CA GLN A 57 3.48 -11.33 8.69
C GLN A 57 3.87 -9.89 8.36
N ILE A 58 4.67 -9.74 7.30
CA ILE A 58 5.00 -8.45 6.71
C ILE A 58 3.85 -8.03 5.79
N SER A 59 3.35 -6.82 5.99
CA SER A 59 2.23 -6.25 5.24
C SER A 59 2.46 -4.78 4.93
N PHE A 60 1.73 -4.24 3.96
CA PHE A 60 1.56 -2.80 3.86
C PHE A 60 0.65 -2.28 4.98
N PRO A 61 0.84 -1.03 5.44
CA PRO A 61 -0.14 -0.37 6.30
C PRO A 61 -1.51 -0.37 5.65
N GLY A 62 -2.57 -0.71 6.39
CA GLY A 62 -3.93 -0.75 5.85
C GLY A 62 -4.90 -1.50 6.73
N GLY A 63 -6.13 -1.64 6.25
CA GLY A 63 -7.22 -2.26 6.99
C GLY A 63 -8.49 -2.44 6.15
N VAL A 64 -9.43 -3.16 6.75
CA VAL A 64 -10.82 -3.25 6.26
C VAL A 64 -11.53 -1.90 6.46
N ARG A 65 -12.49 -1.59 5.58
CA ARG A 65 -13.35 -0.41 5.69
C ARG A 65 -14.30 -0.58 6.88
N ASP A 66 -14.48 0.49 7.65
CA ASP A 66 -15.47 0.64 8.72
C ASP A 66 -16.91 0.83 8.18
#